data_AF-A0A956RBK5-F1
#
_entry.id   AF-A0A956RBK5-F1
#
_cell.length_a   1.000
_cell.length_b   1.000
_cell.length_c   1.000
_cell.angle_alpha   90.00
_cell.angle_beta   90.00
_cell.angle_gamma   90.00
#
_symmetry.space_group_name_H-M   'P 1'
#
loop_
_entity.id
_entity.type
_entity.pdbx_description
1 polymer ?
#
loop_
_entity_poly.entity_id
_entity_poly.type
_entity_poly.pdbx_seq_one_letter_code
_entity_poly.pdbx_strand_id
1 'polypeptide(L)'
;ALGDRPVVVLAAPGLVTGLHGRWILSLLGRPLPRSWHALTIGGRRLLIRRFDARTLEVSTVGQAMHDQPQETLFRPPPQALHVGDQIDVGPFTARVLHERPGQGPASVHFEFHAPLEETGVVFLVGGDQGLRPFALPPEGKAVLVPPPVLPGHQPHGG
;
A
#
# COMPACT_ATOMS: atom_id res chain seq x y z
N ALA A 1 12.80 -6.98 -14.13
CA ALA A 1 11.53 -7.10 -14.89
C ALA A 1 10.41 -7.56 -13.96
N LEU A 2 9.14 -7.15 -14.15
CA LEU A 2 8.03 -7.48 -13.23
C LEU A 2 7.53 -8.93 -13.32
N GLY A 3 7.91 -9.69 -14.36
CA GLY A 3 7.40 -11.05 -14.60
C GLY A 3 7.60 -11.98 -13.41
N ASP A 4 6.53 -12.68 -13.04
CA ASP A 4 6.46 -13.70 -11.97
C ASP A 4 6.91 -13.27 -10.57
N ARG A 5 7.03 -11.96 -10.32
CA ARG A 5 7.29 -11.42 -8.97
C ARG A 5 6.00 -10.91 -8.34
N PRO A 6 5.78 -11.07 -7.02
CA PRO A 6 4.70 -10.38 -6.34
C PRO A 6 4.92 -8.86 -6.38
N VAL A 7 3.85 -8.10 -6.58
CA VAL A 7 3.88 -6.63 -6.53
C VAL A 7 3.07 -6.15 -5.35
N VAL A 8 3.66 -5.26 -4.54
CA VAL A 8 3.00 -4.56 -3.46
C VAL A 8 3.01 -3.06 -3.75
N VAL A 9 1.84 -2.46 -3.92
CA VAL A 9 1.67 -1.02 -4.08
C VAL A 9 1.37 -0.42 -2.72
N LEU A 10 2.35 0.28 -2.13
CA LEU A 10 2.21 0.88 -0.80
C LEU A 10 1.21 2.02 -0.79
N ALA A 11 1.28 2.89 -1.81
CA ALA A 11 0.44 4.07 -1.98
C ALA A 11 -0.07 4.17 -3.43
N ALA A 12 -1.28 3.68 -3.69
CA ALA A 12 -1.92 3.81 -5.00
C ALA A 12 -2.70 5.14 -5.08
N PRO A 13 -2.56 5.95 -6.15
CA PRO A 13 -3.31 7.20 -6.30
C PRO A 13 -4.81 7.00 -6.52
N GLY A 14 -5.26 5.81 -6.91
CA GLY A 14 -6.69 5.53 -7.11
C GLY A 14 -6.96 4.07 -7.46
N LEU A 15 -8.24 3.74 -7.65
CA LEU A 15 -8.72 2.36 -7.86
C LEU A 15 -8.08 1.70 -9.08
N VAL A 16 -7.88 2.44 -10.17
CA VAL A 16 -7.28 1.93 -11.41
C VAL A 16 -5.89 1.35 -11.16
N THR A 17 -5.04 2.08 -10.44
CA THR A 17 -3.68 1.62 -10.13
C THR A 17 -3.63 0.66 -8.94
N GLY A 18 -4.57 0.78 -7.99
CA GLY A 18 -4.67 -0.10 -6.84
C GLY A 18 -5.15 -1.51 -7.19
N LEU A 19 -6.19 -1.63 -8.02
CA LEU A 19 -6.91 -2.89 -8.26
C LEU A 19 -6.67 -3.49 -9.65
N HIS A 20 -6.44 -2.67 -10.67
CA HIS A 20 -6.42 -3.12 -12.07
C HIS A 20 -5.02 -3.23 -12.67
N GLY A 21 -3.95 -3.17 -11.85
CA GLY A 21 -2.57 -3.21 -12.34
C GLY A 21 -2.25 -4.40 -13.26
N ARG A 22 -2.67 -5.61 -12.88
CA ARG A 22 -2.48 -6.81 -13.73
C ARG A 22 -3.24 -6.72 -15.06
N TRP A 23 -4.46 -6.20 -15.05
CA TRP A 23 -5.28 -6.05 -16.24
C TRP A 23 -4.65 -5.04 -17.21
N ILE A 24 -4.18 -3.90 -16.69
CA ILE A 24 -3.47 -2.88 -17.47
C ILE A 24 -2.19 -3.44 -18.08
N LEU A 25 -1.39 -4.19 -17.31
CA LEU A 25 -0.17 -4.82 -17.84
C LEU A 25 -0.51 -5.82 -18.95
N SER A 26 -1.57 -6.61 -18.79
CA SER A 26 -2.05 -7.53 -19.83
C SER A 26 -2.46 -6.80 -21.11
N LEU A 27 -3.26 -5.72 -20.98
CA LEU A 27 -3.73 -4.91 -22.09
C LEU A 27 -2.55 -4.32 -22.90
N LEU A 28 -1.49 -3.94 -22.21
CA LEU A 28 -0.28 -3.35 -22.79
C LEU A 28 0.75 -4.40 -23.26
N GLY A 29 0.42 -5.69 -23.24
CA GLY A 29 1.34 -6.77 -23.63
C GLY A 29 2.59 -6.86 -22.76
N ARG A 30 2.51 -6.44 -21.49
CA ARG A 30 3.63 -6.43 -20.54
C ARG A 30 3.67 -7.72 -19.71
N PRO A 31 4.85 -8.13 -19.21
CA PRO A 31 4.95 -9.27 -18.30
C PRO A 31 4.08 -9.10 -17.06
N LEU A 32 3.30 -10.13 -16.74
CA LEU A 32 2.40 -10.13 -15.59
C LEU A 32 3.15 -10.51 -14.31
N PRO A 33 2.93 -9.78 -13.20
CA PRO A 33 3.40 -10.19 -11.90
C PRO A 33 2.59 -11.38 -11.39
N ARG A 34 3.17 -12.14 -10.45
CA ARG A 34 2.51 -13.30 -9.82
C ARG A 34 1.26 -12.89 -9.07
N SER A 35 1.34 -11.77 -8.36
CA SER A 35 0.24 -11.17 -7.61
C SER A 35 0.35 -9.65 -7.57
N TRP A 36 -0.74 -8.98 -7.18
CA TRP A 36 -0.82 -7.53 -7.08
C TRP A 36 -1.64 -7.14 -5.86
N HIS A 37 -1.01 -6.48 -4.90
CA HIS A 37 -1.64 -6.09 -3.64
C HIS A 37 -1.42 -4.60 -3.40
N ALA A 38 -2.50 -3.82 -3.32
CA ALA A 38 -2.43 -2.45 -2.84
C ALA A 38 -2.65 -2.44 -1.33
N LEU A 39 -1.71 -1.85 -0.57
CA LEU A 39 -1.86 -1.71 0.88
C LEU A 39 -2.73 -0.50 1.24
N THR A 40 -2.65 0.54 0.42
CA THR A 40 -3.49 1.73 0.55
C THR A 40 -3.91 2.26 -0.82
N ILE A 41 -5.11 2.84 -0.89
CA ILE A 41 -5.60 3.54 -2.08
C ILE A 41 -6.08 4.92 -1.65
N GLY A 42 -5.43 5.95 -2.18
CA GLY A 42 -5.85 7.33 -1.99
C GLY A 42 -4.76 8.35 -1.73
N GLY A 43 -5.18 9.61 -1.70
CA GLY A 43 -4.31 10.78 -1.57
C GLY A 43 -3.92 11.07 -0.12
N ARG A 44 -3.25 10.14 0.56
CA ARG A 44 -2.80 10.34 1.94
C ARG A 44 -1.29 10.20 2.10
N ARG A 45 -0.73 10.97 3.04
CA ARG A 45 0.64 10.78 3.51
C ARG A 45 0.72 9.52 4.36
N LEU A 46 1.78 8.74 4.14
CA LEU A 46 2.06 7.53 4.90
C LEU A 46 3.43 7.63 5.57
N LEU A 47 3.56 7.02 6.73
CA LEU A 47 4.83 6.67 7.33
C LEU A 47 5.02 5.17 7.11
N ILE A 48 6.05 4.79 6.35
CA ILE A 48 6.40 3.40 6.10
C ILE A 48 7.60 3.06 6.97
N ARG A 49 7.42 2.14 7.91
CA ARG A 49 8.48 1.65 8.77
C ARG A 49 8.78 0.20 8.44
N ARG A 50 10.06 -0.12 8.30
CA ARG A 50 10.50 -1.50 8.31
C ARG A 50 10.80 -1.87 9.75
N PHE A 51 9.94 -2.67 10.36
CA PHE A 51 10.08 -3.00 11.78
C PHE A 51 11.21 -4.02 11.99
N ASP A 52 11.22 -5.07 11.18
CA ASP A 52 12.20 -6.16 11.19
C ASP A 52 12.44 -6.72 9.76
N ALA A 53 13.08 -7.89 9.67
CA ALA A 53 13.36 -8.58 8.42
C ALA A 53 12.10 -8.95 7.60
N ARG A 54 10.94 -9.09 8.23
CA ARG A 54 9.67 -9.60 7.65
C ARG A 54 8.50 -8.65 7.78
N THR A 55 8.60 -7.62 8.62
CA THR A 55 7.45 -6.80 9.00
C THR A 55 7.57 -5.38 8.46
N LEU A 56 6.55 -4.96 7.71
CA LEU A 56 6.32 -3.56 7.35
C LEU A 56 5.15 -3.00 8.16
N GLU A 57 5.35 -1.83 8.75
CA GLU A 57 4.26 -1.03 9.27
C GLU A 57 3.92 0.08 8.28
N VAL A 58 2.63 0.21 7.97
CA VAL A 58 2.08 1.35 7.24
C VAL A 58 1.19 2.13 8.17
N SER A 59 1.57 3.37 8.42
CA SER A 59 0.85 4.28 9.29
C SER A 59 0.37 5.50 8.51
N THR A 60 -0.85 5.95 8.74
CA THR A 60 -1.39 7.14 8.09
C THR A 60 -1.02 8.40 8.86
N VAL A 61 -0.66 9.47 8.15
CA VAL A 61 -0.36 10.78 8.76
C VAL A 61 -1.56 11.70 8.63
N GLY A 62 -2.24 11.96 9.75
CA GLY A 62 -3.39 12.86 9.86
C GLY A 62 -4.73 12.12 9.77
N GLN A 63 -5.05 11.59 8.59
CA GLN A 63 -6.32 10.91 8.28
C GLN A 63 -6.27 9.42 8.64
N ALA A 64 -7.40 8.72 8.77
CA ALA A 64 -7.46 7.27 9.03
C ALA A 64 -7.44 6.48 7.72
N MET A 65 -7.39 5.16 7.79
CA MET A 65 -7.83 4.27 6.71
C MET A 65 -9.35 4.07 6.84
N HIS A 66 -10.01 3.76 5.72
CA HIS A 66 -11.46 3.61 5.61
C HIS A 66 -12.25 4.93 5.75
N ASP A 67 -11.61 6.07 5.50
CA ASP A 67 -12.24 7.38 5.54
C ASP A 67 -12.44 8.02 4.15
N GLN A 68 -11.87 7.44 3.10
CA GLN A 68 -12.03 7.95 1.73
C GLN A 68 -13.12 7.17 0.96
N PRO A 69 -13.89 7.82 0.06
CA PRO A 69 -14.97 7.17 -0.69
C PRO A 69 -14.56 5.89 -1.42
N GLN A 70 -13.35 5.85 -1.96
CA GLN A 70 -12.83 4.65 -2.64
C GLN A 70 -12.60 3.46 -1.70
N GLU A 71 -12.41 3.68 -0.40
CA GLU A 71 -12.18 2.62 0.59
C GLU A 71 -13.50 2.16 1.19
N THR A 72 -14.38 3.11 1.51
CA THR A 72 -15.71 2.82 2.05
C THR A 72 -16.59 2.07 1.05
N LEU A 73 -16.30 2.18 -0.25
CA LEU A 73 -16.91 1.34 -1.30
C LEU A 73 -16.68 -0.17 -1.07
N PHE A 74 -15.48 -0.55 -0.61
CA PHE A 74 -15.15 -1.97 -0.35
C PHE A 74 -15.38 -2.37 1.10
N ARG A 75 -15.27 -1.40 2.01
CA ARG A 75 -15.42 -1.63 3.44
C ARG A 75 -16.17 -0.47 4.09
N PRO A 76 -17.52 -0.47 4.01
CA PRO A 76 -18.32 0.59 4.61
C PRO A 76 -18.19 0.58 6.14
N PRO A 77 -18.59 1.65 6.85
CA PRO A 77 -18.38 1.78 8.30
C PRO A 77 -18.83 0.58 9.15
N PRO A 78 -19.96 -0.09 8.87
CA PRO A 78 -20.37 -1.29 9.62
C PRO A 78 -19.44 -2.50 9.47
N GLN A 79 -18.49 -2.46 8.53
CA GLN A 79 -17.52 -3.52 8.23
C GLN A 79 -16.07 -3.04 8.42
N ALA A 80 -15.88 -1.88 9.05
CA ALA A 80 -14.56 -1.31 9.31
C ALA A 80 -13.67 -2.33 10.05
N LEU A 81 -12.37 -2.26 9.79
CA LEU A 81 -11.39 -3.03 10.53
C LEU A 81 -11.07 -2.33 11.85
N HIS A 82 -10.85 -3.13 12.88
CA HIS A 82 -10.58 -2.70 14.23
C HIS A 82 -9.25 -3.21 14.77
N VAL A 83 -8.72 -2.59 15.82
CA VAL A 83 -7.48 -3.05 16.47
C VAL A 83 -7.57 -4.54 16.81
N GLY A 84 -6.54 -5.30 16.42
CA GLY A 84 -6.46 -6.74 16.62
C GLY A 84 -7.00 -7.56 15.44
N ASP A 85 -7.77 -6.97 14.53
CA ASP A 85 -8.21 -7.66 13.33
C ASP A 85 -7.02 -8.10 12.48
N GLN A 86 -7.16 -9.30 11.92
CA GLN A 86 -6.13 -9.96 11.12
C GLN A 86 -6.71 -10.45 9.79
N ILE A 87 -6.00 -10.20 8.70
CA ILE A 87 -6.38 -10.63 7.35
C ILE A 87 -5.18 -11.30 6.69
N ASP A 88 -5.31 -12.57 6.34
CA ASP A 88 -4.36 -13.26 5.47
C ASP A 88 -4.70 -12.96 4.00
N VAL A 89 -3.73 -12.49 3.23
CA VAL A 89 -3.89 -12.20 1.80
C VAL A 89 -3.00 -13.04 0.90
N GLY A 90 -2.34 -14.07 1.46
CA GLY A 90 -1.51 -15.05 0.75
C GLY A 90 0.00 -14.86 0.96
N PRO A 91 0.61 -13.74 0.53
CA PRO A 91 2.05 -13.50 0.72
C PRO A 91 2.40 -12.89 2.08
N PHE A 92 1.42 -12.34 2.78
CA PHE A 92 1.58 -11.72 4.09
C PHE A 92 0.24 -11.69 4.83
N THR A 93 0.35 -11.51 6.14
CA THR A 93 -0.78 -11.26 7.04
C THR A 93 -0.80 -9.79 7.44
N ALA A 94 -1.94 -9.14 7.28
CA ALA A 94 -2.17 -7.77 7.76
C ALA A 94 -2.81 -7.80 9.15
N ARG A 95 -2.32 -6.98 10.09
CA ARG A 95 -2.89 -6.80 11.43
C ARG A 95 -3.05 -5.33 11.77
N VAL A 96 -4.24 -4.93 12.20
CA VAL A 96 -4.47 -3.54 12.66
C VAL A 96 -3.91 -3.36 14.06
N LEU A 97 -3.01 -2.39 14.22
CA LEU A 97 -2.36 -2.11 15.51
C LEU A 97 -2.99 -0.95 16.26
N HIS A 98 -3.34 0.10 15.53
CA HIS A 98 -3.89 1.31 16.11
C HIS A 98 -5.02 1.81 15.24
N GLU A 99 -6.01 2.42 15.90
CA GLU A 99 -7.13 3.13 15.27
C GLU A 99 -7.15 4.59 15.73
N ARG A 100 -7.71 5.45 14.89
CA ARG A 100 -8.14 6.79 15.29
C ARG A 100 -9.55 6.68 15.86
N PRO A 101 -9.84 7.22 17.05
CA PRO A 101 -11.15 7.12 17.68
C PRO A 101 -12.28 7.56 16.76
N GLY A 102 -13.21 6.64 16.49
CA GLY A 102 -14.39 6.89 15.66
C GLY A 102 -14.14 7.09 14.16
N GLN A 103 -12.93 6.82 13.65
CA GLN A 103 -12.59 6.99 12.23
C GLN A 103 -12.19 5.68 11.55
N GLY A 104 -11.22 4.95 12.11
CA GLY A 104 -10.73 3.70 11.54
C GLY A 104 -9.22 3.48 11.76
N PRO A 105 -8.61 2.50 11.07
CA PRO A 105 -7.21 2.14 11.27
C PRO A 105 -6.25 3.32 11.05
N ALA A 106 -5.33 3.52 12.00
CA ALA A 106 -4.23 4.48 11.92
C ALA A 106 -2.93 3.81 11.49
N SER A 107 -2.74 2.53 11.84
CA SER A 107 -1.54 1.76 11.50
C SER A 107 -1.85 0.28 11.36
N VAL A 108 -1.18 -0.35 10.40
CA VAL A 108 -1.33 -1.77 10.07
C VAL A 108 0.06 -2.38 9.92
N HIS A 109 0.28 -3.51 10.57
CA HIS A 109 1.45 -4.37 10.34
C HIS A 109 1.16 -5.35 9.23
N PHE A 110 2.11 -5.50 8.33
CA PHE A 110 2.11 -6.49 7.25
C PHE A 110 3.30 -7.41 7.49
N GLU A 111 3.01 -8.61 8.00
CA GLU A 111 4.00 -9.63 8.31
C GLU A 111 4.11 -10.60 7.12
N PHE A 112 5.25 -10.58 6.44
CA PHE A 112 5.52 -11.42 5.27
C PHE A 112 5.99 -12.81 5.69
N HIS A 113 5.55 -13.84 4.96
CA HIS A 113 5.92 -15.22 5.27
C HIS A 113 7.41 -15.54 5.03
N ALA A 114 8.12 -14.69 4.30
CA ALA A 114 9.55 -14.75 4.05
C ALA A 114 10.21 -13.37 4.25
N PRO A 115 11.53 -13.31 4.52
CA PRO A 115 12.27 -12.04 4.65
C PRO A 115 12.08 -11.14 3.42
N LEU A 116 11.94 -9.84 3.65
CA LEU A 116 11.62 -8.85 2.62
C LEU A 116 12.67 -8.85 1.49
N GLU A 117 13.95 -9.08 1.80
CA GLU A 117 15.04 -9.24 0.81
C GLU A 117 14.91 -10.49 -0.05
N GLU A 118 14.40 -11.58 0.51
CA GLU A 118 14.36 -12.90 -0.13
C GLU A 118 13.06 -13.13 -0.91
N THR A 119 12.01 -12.38 -0.60
CA THR A 119 10.68 -12.53 -1.23
C THR A 119 10.66 -12.21 -2.73
N GLY A 120 11.64 -11.44 -3.21
CA GLY A 120 11.61 -10.89 -4.57
C GLY A 120 10.44 -9.94 -4.85
N VAL A 121 9.73 -9.49 -3.80
CA VAL A 121 8.59 -8.56 -3.91
C VAL A 121 9.06 -7.24 -4.49
N VAL A 122 8.27 -6.69 -5.41
CA VAL A 122 8.46 -5.34 -5.93
C VAL A 122 7.53 -4.38 -5.20
N PHE A 123 8.12 -3.47 -4.44
CA PHE A 123 7.38 -2.39 -3.78
C PHE A 123 7.25 -1.18 -4.71
N LEU A 124 6.03 -0.65 -4.84
CA LEU A 124 5.71 0.49 -5.69
C LEU A 124 4.99 1.58 -4.89
N VAL A 125 5.18 2.83 -5.32
CA VAL A 125 4.42 4.00 -4.87
C VAL A 125 3.98 4.84 -6.06
N GLY A 126 2.84 5.53 -5.95
CA GLY A 126 2.42 6.51 -6.94
C GLY A 126 3.35 7.71 -7.02
N GLY A 127 3.64 8.15 -8.24
CA GLY A 127 4.41 9.34 -8.57
C GLY A 127 3.89 10.04 -9.82
N ASP A 128 4.50 11.17 -10.14
CA ASP A 128 4.16 12.07 -11.25
C ASP A 128 4.31 11.44 -12.65
N GLN A 129 5.12 10.40 -12.76
CA GLN A 129 5.29 9.58 -13.97
C GLN A 129 4.60 8.21 -13.87
N GLY A 130 3.73 8.00 -12.87
CA GLY A 130 3.06 6.73 -12.61
C GLY A 130 3.65 5.96 -11.43
N LEU A 131 3.38 4.65 -11.37
CA LEU A 131 3.90 3.80 -10.30
C LEU A 131 5.42 3.62 -10.47
N ARG A 132 6.17 3.96 -9.42
CA ARG A 132 7.63 3.85 -9.40
C ARG A 132 8.11 2.89 -8.32
N PRO A 133 9.27 2.23 -8.52
CA PRO A 133 9.90 1.44 -7.47
C PRO A 133 10.11 2.24 -6.19
N PHE A 134 9.88 1.57 -5.07
CA PHE A 134 10.12 2.08 -3.74
C PHE A 134 11.19 1.21 -3.06
N ALA A 135 12.28 1.84 -2.63
CA ALA A 135 13.28 1.18 -1.81
C ALA A 135 12.79 1.19 -0.35
N LEU A 136 12.67 0.02 0.26
CA LEU A 136 12.34 -0.07 1.68
C LEU A 136 13.43 0.60 2.51
N PRO A 137 13.07 1.28 3.63
CA PRO A 137 14.06 1.81 4.54
C PRO A 137 14.86 0.67 5.21
N PRO A 138 16.03 0.96 5.80
CA PRO A 138 16.73 0.00 6.65
C PRO A 138 15.84 -0.49 7.80
N GLU A 139 16.16 -1.66 8.33
CA GLU A 139 15.47 -2.19 9.51
C GLU A 139 15.48 -1.20 10.68
N GLY A 140 14.35 -1.11 11.39
CA GLY A 140 14.12 -0.17 12.47
C GLY A 140 13.97 1.29 12.02
N LYS A 141 14.05 1.59 10.72
CA LYS A 141 13.90 2.94 10.16
C LYS A 141 12.55 3.12 9.49
N ALA A 142 12.16 4.39 9.38
CA ALA A 142 10.93 4.81 8.73
C ALA A 142 11.20 5.91 7.72
N VAL A 143 10.36 5.97 6.70
CA VAL A 143 10.38 7.03 5.69
C VAL A 143 8.98 7.55 5.46
N LEU A 144 8.86 8.86 5.34
CA LEU A 144 7.61 9.52 4.98
C LEU A 144 7.40 9.38 3.47
N VAL A 145 6.25 8.85 3.07
CA VAL A 145 5.80 8.78 1.69
C VAL A 145 4.75 9.88 1.48
N PRO A 146 4.98 10.81 0.53
CA PRO A 146 4.01 11.85 0.21
C PRO A 146 2.72 11.24 -0.36
N PRO A 147 1.61 12.00 -0.43
CA PRO A 147 0.41 11.51 -1.10
C PRO A 147 0.75 11.10 -2.54
N PRO A 148 0.28 9.94 -3.01
CA PRO A 148 0.51 9.53 -4.38
C PRO A 148 -0.22 10.50 -5.31
N VAL A 149 0.44 10.90 -6.39
CA VAL A 149 -0.14 11.77 -7.42
C VAL A 149 -0.48 10.96 -8.67
N LEU A 150 -1.45 11.46 -9.44
CA LEU A 150 -1.73 10.92 -10.77
C LEU A 150 -0.68 11.43 -11.77
N PRO A 151 -0.36 10.63 -12.81
CA PRO A 151 0.52 11.09 -13.87
C PRO A 151 0.04 12.39 -14.50
N GLY A 152 0.95 13.33 -14.73
CA GLY A 152 0.62 14.64 -15.33
C GLY A 152 -0.07 15.63 -14.38
N HIS A 153 -0.31 15.26 -13.12
CA HIS A 153 -0.75 16.21 -12.10
C HIS A 153 0.47 16.99 -11.58
N GLN A 154 0.63 18.25 -11.99
CA GLN A 154 1.58 19.14 -11.33
C GLN A 154 0.96 19.63 -10.02
N PRO A 155 1.63 19.50 -8.86
CA PRO A 155 1.19 20.20 -7.67
C PRO A 155 1.30 21.70 -7.99
N HIS A 156 0.20 22.42 -7.89
CA HIS A 156 0.23 23.87 -7.97
C HIS A 156 1.23 24.36 -6.91
N GLY A 157 2.32 24.98 -7.37
CA GLY A 157 3.33 25.55 -6.50
C GLY A 157 2.68 26.53 -5.53
N GLY A 158 2.95 26.33 -4.24
CA GLY A 158 2.76 27.35 -3.21
C GLY A 158 3.98 28.26 -3.14
#